data_AF-A0A847S562-F1
#
_entry.id   AF-A0A847S562-F1
#
_cell.length_a   1.000
_cell.length_b   1.000
_cell.length_c   1.000
_cell.angle_alpha   90.00
_cell.angle_beta   90.00
_cell.angle_gamma   90.00
#
_symmetry.space_group_name_H-M   'P 1'
#
loop_
_entity.id
_entity.type
_entity.pdbx_description
1 polymer ?
#
loop_
_entity_poly.entity_id
_entity_poly.type
_entity_poly.pdbx_seq_one_letter_code
_entity_poly.pdbx_strand_id
1 'polypeptide(L)'
;MHAHALYKEIFIWSRLNETSAVRYTCLEPLQDGRFAVQSADFFHLPLTPQTLQAADMQKVELLIETPIAERCRWYSTLQEAIAAHQAEFV
;
A
#
# COMPACT_ATOMS: atom_id res chain seq x y z
N MET A 1 -8.36 -26.46 -7.24
CA MET A 1 -8.19 -25.11 -7.83
C MET A 1 -8.30 -24.12 -6.70
N HIS A 2 -7.23 -23.43 -6.33
CA HIS A 2 -7.36 -22.29 -5.43
C HIS A 2 -8.02 -21.16 -6.23
N ALA A 3 -9.11 -20.60 -5.72
CA ALA A 3 -9.73 -19.44 -6.34
C ALA A 3 -8.70 -18.30 -6.35
N HIS A 4 -8.51 -17.65 -7.50
CA HIS A 4 -7.66 -16.46 -7.58
C HIS A 4 -8.33 -15.34 -6.77
N ALA A 5 -7.70 -14.92 -5.68
CA ALA A 5 -8.18 -13.78 -4.91
C ALA A 5 -8.00 -12.51 -5.76
N LEU A 6 -9.09 -11.75 -5.90
CA LEU A 6 -9.09 -10.48 -6.61
C LEU A 6 -9.03 -9.35 -5.59
N TYR A 7 -8.14 -8.40 -5.84
CA TYR A 7 -7.94 -7.24 -4.99
C TYR A 7 -8.13 -5.97 -5.81
N LYS A 8 -8.74 -4.97 -5.19
CA LYS A 8 -8.77 -3.59 -5.67
C LYS A 8 -7.62 -2.84 -5.02
N GLU A 9 -6.83 -2.16 -5.84
CA GLU A 9 -5.78 -1.24 -5.38
C GLU A 9 -6.39 0.14 -5.08
N ILE A 10 -6.00 0.74 -3.95
CA ILE A 10 -6.45 2.04 -3.49
C ILE A 10 -5.23 2.84 -3.04
N PHE A 11 -4.96 3.97 -3.70
CA PHE A 11 -3.90 4.89 -3.25
C PHE A 11 -4.44 5.95 -2.29
N ILE A 12 -3.81 6.05 -1.13
CA ILE A 12 -4.08 7.11 -0.16
C ILE A 12 -2.83 7.97 -0.01
N TRP A 13 -2.97 9.27 -0.21
CA TRP A 13 -1.88 10.22 -0.13
C TRP A 13 -1.94 11.00 1.18
N SER A 14 -0.80 11.14 1.84
CA SER A 14 -0.61 12.07 2.95
C SER A 14 0.49 13.06 2.60
N ARG A 15 0.17 14.36 2.64
CA ARG A 15 1.17 15.42 2.49
C ARG A 15 1.90 15.57 3.82
N LEU A 16 3.22 15.46 3.80
CA LEU A 16 4.05 15.55 5.00
C LEU A 16 4.56 16.97 5.24
N ASN A 17 4.97 17.65 4.18
CA ASN A 17 5.43 19.05 4.22
C ASN A 17 5.34 19.70 2.83
N GLU A 18 6.06 20.80 2.64
CA GLU A 18 6.07 21.58 1.40
C GLU A 18 6.63 20.82 0.19
N THR A 19 7.56 19.89 0.42
CA THR A 19 8.30 19.18 -0.62
C THR A 19 8.16 17.67 -0.54
N SER A 20 7.38 17.14 0.40
CA SER A 20 7.32 15.71 0.71
C SER A 20 5.90 15.20 0.90
N ALA A 21 5.65 13.98 0.40
CA ALA A 21 4.40 13.25 0.57
C ALA A 21 4.68 11.75 0.69
N VAL A 22 3.73 11.01 1.26
CA VAL A 22 3.73 9.54 1.27
C VAL A 22 2.47 9.03 0.57
N ARG A 23 2.62 7.97 -0.24
CA ARG A 23 1.51 7.21 -0.82
C ARG A 23 1.43 5.87 -0.12
N TYR A 24 0.30 5.59 0.51
CA TYR A 24 -0.04 4.26 0.98
C TYR A 24 -0.73 3.49 -0.14
N THR A 25 -0.17 2.35 -0.52
CA THR A 25 -0.80 1.41 -1.45
C THR A 25 -1.63 0.43 -0.64
N CYS A 26 -2.94 0.65 -0.63
CA CYS A 26 -3.90 -0.16 0.11
C CYS A 26 -4.57 -1.18 -0.82
N LEU A 27 -4.91 -2.35 -0.27
CA LEU A 27 -5.62 -3.42 -0.97
C LEU A 27 -6.95 -3.71 -0.27
N GLU A 28 -7.99 -3.95 -1.08
CA GLU A 28 -9.31 -4.39 -0.66
C GLU A 28 -9.68 -5.67 -1.42
N PRO A 29 -9.90 -6.83 -0.76
CA PRO A 29 -10.42 -8.01 -1.41
C PRO A 29 -11.86 -7.75 -1.84
N LEU A 30 -12.26 -8.21 -3.02
CA LEU A 30 -13.62 -7.97 -3.52
C LEU A 30 -14.73 -8.67 -2.72
N GLN A 31 -14.38 -9.48 -1.71
CA GLN A 31 -15.31 -10.37 -1.01
C GLN A 31 -15.71 -9.91 0.40
N ASP A 32 -14.90 -9.10 1.09
CA ASP A 32 -15.05 -8.91 2.54
C ASP A 32 -14.95 -7.45 3.03
N GLY A 33 -14.71 -6.49 2.12
CA GLY A 33 -14.72 -5.06 2.43
C GLY A 33 -13.69 -4.64 3.48
N ARG A 34 -12.64 -5.44 3.67
CA ARG A 34 -11.53 -5.15 4.58
C ARG A 34 -10.37 -4.53 3.82
N PHE A 35 -9.54 -3.80 4.54
CA PHE A 35 -8.42 -3.06 3.97
C PHE A 35 -7.10 -3.49 4.58
N ALA A 36 -6.06 -3.53 3.76
CA ALA A 36 -4.69 -3.74 4.18
C ALA A 36 -3.78 -2.69 3.53
N VAL A 37 -2.69 -2.31 4.20
CA VAL A 37 -1.60 -1.52 3.59
C VAL A 37 -0.52 -2.49 3.12
N GLN A 38 -0.22 -2.48 1.82
CA GLN A 38 0.83 -3.31 1.23
C GLN A 38 2.21 -2.62 1.33
N SER A 39 2.24 -1.32 1.04
CA SER A 39 3.45 -0.49 1.07
C SER A 39 3.14 0.98 1.37
N ALA A 40 4.17 1.71 1.79
CA ALA A 40 4.18 3.16 1.92
C ALA A 40 5.39 3.72 1.17
N ASP A 41 5.13 4.46 0.09
CA ASP A 41 6.15 5.03 -0.78
C ASP A 41 6.35 6.52 -0.43
N PHE A 42 7.56 6.92 -0.07
CA PHE A 42 7.89 8.32 0.25
C PHE A 42 8.43 9.05 -0.99
N PHE A 43 7.86 10.22 -1.25
CA PHE A 43 8.18 11.05 -2.41
C PHE A 43 8.65 12.43 -1.96
N HIS A 44 9.70 12.93 -2.62
CA HIS A 44 10.29 14.24 -2.37
C HIS A 44 10.49 14.99 -3.68
N LEU A 45 10.31 16.32 -3.65
CA LEU A 45 10.64 17.20 -4.77
C LEU A 45 12.15 17.53 -4.81
N PRO A 46 12.76 17.60 -6.01
CA PRO A 46 12.17 17.30 -7.31
C PRO A 46 12.02 15.79 -7.54
N LEU A 47 10.93 15.39 -8.20
CA LEU A 47 10.70 14.00 -8.60
C LEU A 47 11.52 13.63 -9.82
N THR A 48 11.90 12.36 -9.90
CA THR A 48 12.48 11.74 -11.10
C THR A 48 11.59 10.62 -11.60
N PRO A 49 11.59 10.31 -12.92
CA PRO A 49 10.87 9.14 -13.45
C PRO A 49 11.24 7.84 -12.74
N GLN A 50 12.51 7.70 -12.33
CA GLN A 50 13.04 6.52 -11.66
C GLN A 50 12.39 6.31 -10.28
N THR A 51 12.11 7.40 -9.54
CA THR A 51 11.41 7.32 -8.25
C THR A 51 10.00 6.74 -8.39
N LEU A 52 9.27 7.16 -9.43
CA LEU A 52 7.93 6.65 -9.71
C LEU A 52 7.98 5.18 -10.18
N GLN A 53 8.90 4.86 -11.07
CA GLN A 53 9.09 3.50 -11.58
C GLN A 53 9.47 2.51 -10.48
N ALA A 54 10.36 2.89 -9.56
CA ALA A 54 10.77 2.05 -8.44
C ALA A 54 9.58 1.72 -7.54
N ALA A 55 8.74 2.70 -7.21
CA ALA A 55 7.55 2.50 -6.39
C ALA A 55 6.52 1.58 -7.09
N ASP A 56 6.32 1.75 -8.39
CA ASP A 56 5.39 0.91 -9.15
C ASP A 56 5.91 -0.52 -9.37
N MET A 57 7.23 -0.72 -9.49
CA MET A 57 7.82 -2.07 -9.53
C MET A 57 7.68 -2.75 -8.18
N GLN A 58 8.06 -2.06 -7.09
CA GLN A 58 8.05 -2.64 -5.75
C GLN A 58 6.68 -3.16 -5.35
N LYS A 59 5.60 -2.39 -5.55
CA LYS A 59 4.25 -2.85 -5.17
C LYS A 59 3.81 -4.13 -5.91
N VAL A 60 4.24 -4.29 -7.16
CA VAL A 60 3.95 -5.48 -7.98
C VAL A 60 4.78 -6.67 -7.49
N GLU A 61 6.07 -6.45 -7.24
CA GLU A 61 6.95 -7.47 -6.64
C GLU A 61 6.39 -7.96 -5.30
N LEU A 62 5.97 -7.04 -4.43
CA LEU A 62 5.36 -7.36 -3.14
C LEU A 62 4.04 -8.14 -3.26
N LEU A 63 3.28 -7.94 -4.33
CA LEU A 63 2.04 -8.68 -4.58
C LEU A 63 2.34 -10.13 -5.01
N ILE A 64 3.44 -10.34 -5.72
CA ILE A 64 3.85 -11.64 -6.28
C ILE A 64 4.61 -12.49 -5.25
N GLU A 65 5.53 -11.87 -4.51
CA GLU A 65 6.50 -12.57 -3.67
C GLU A 65 5.87 -13.30 -2.49
N THR A 66 4.85 -12.69 -1.86
CA THR A 66 4.19 -13.26 -0.67
C THR A 66 2.68 -13.12 -0.82
N PRO A 67 1.88 -14.18 -0.56
CA PRO A 67 0.43 -14.05 -0.53
C PRO A 67 -0.01 -12.90 0.37
N ILE A 68 -0.82 -11.97 -0.15
CA ILE A 68 -1.28 -10.78 0.62
C ILE A 68 -1.91 -11.16 1.96
N ALA A 69 -2.63 -12.29 1.99
CA ALA A 69 -3.25 -12.82 3.21
C ALA A 69 -2.24 -13.16 4.32
N GLU A 70 -1.00 -13.50 3.97
CA GLU A 70 0.08 -13.81 4.91
C GLU A 70 0.93 -12.57 5.23
N ARG A 71 1.11 -11.68 4.24
CA ARG A 71 1.92 -10.48 4.37
C ARG A 71 1.24 -9.37 5.17
N CYS A 72 -0.07 -9.22 5.03
CA CYS A 72 -0.79 -8.04 5.49
C CYS A 72 -1.73 -8.32 6.67
N ARG A 73 -1.84 -7.33 7.55
CA ARG A 73 -2.94 -7.25 8.52
C ARG A 73 -4.13 -6.55 7.90
N TRP A 74 -5.32 -7.04 8.22
CA TRP A 74 -6.59 -6.59 7.64
C TRP A 74 -7.42 -5.83 8.68
N TYR A 75 -7.98 -4.70 8.26
CA TYR A 75 -8.72 -3.78 9.11
C TYR A 75 -10.06 -3.42 8.47
N SER A 76 -10.99 -2.89 9.28
CA SER A 76 -12.32 -2.53 8.83
C SER A 76 -12.35 -1.19 8.08
N THR A 77 -11.35 -0.34 8.28
CA THR A 77 -11.24 0.95 7.59
C THR A 77 -9.84 1.23 7.08
N LEU A 78 -9.74 2.08 6.06
CA LEU A 78 -8.46 2.58 5.55
C LEU A 78 -7.70 3.38 6.62
N GLN A 79 -8.39 4.19 7.45
CA GLN A 79 -7.74 4.94 8.53
C GLN A 79 -7.06 4.01 9.54
N GLU A 80 -7.74 2.95 9.97
CA GLU A 80 -7.17 1.96 10.90
C GLU A 80 -5.97 1.23 10.29
N ALA A 81 -6.09 0.80 9.02
CA ALA A 81 -5.01 0.12 8.33
C ALA A 81 -3.75 1.00 8.23
N ILE A 82 -3.93 2.29 7.89
CA ILE A 82 -2.83 3.25 7.80
C ILE A 82 -2.24 3.54 9.18
N ALA A 83 -3.07 3.78 10.20
CA ALA A 83 -2.59 4.06 11.55
C ALA A 83 -1.77 2.88 12.12
N ALA A 84 -2.23 1.64 11.89
CA ALA A 84 -1.50 0.46 12.31
C ALA A 84 -0.17 0.29 11.56
N HIS A 85 -0.16 0.53 10.24
CA HIS A 85 1.07 0.49 9.45
C HIS A 85 2.06 1.56 9.91
N GLN A 86 1.60 2.79 10.15
CA GLN A 86 2.43 3.86 10.68
C GLN A 86 3.08 3.43 11.99
N ALA A 87 2.32 2.89 12.95
CA ALA A 87 2.84 2.45 14.26
C ALA A 87 3.90 1.33 14.18
N GLU A 88 3.88 0.49 13.15
CA GLU A 88 4.82 -0.63 12.98
C GLU A 88 6.16 -0.23 12.36
N PHE A 89 6.20 0.89 11.63
CA PHE A 89 7.36 1.35 10.87
C PHE A 89 7.85 2.76 11.28
N VAL A 90 7.55 3.20 12.52
CA VAL A 90 8.15 4.39 13.17
C VAL A 90 9.51 4.05 13.78
#